data_AF-A0ABD1CEB4-F1
#
_entry.id   AF-A0ABD1CEB4-F1
#
_cell.length_a   1.000
_cell.length_b   1.000
_cell.length_c   1.000
_cell.angle_alpha   90.00
_cell.angle_beta   90.00
_cell.angle_gamma   90.00
#
_symmetry.space_group_name_H-M   'P 1'
#
loop_
_entity.id
_entity.type
_entity.pdbx_description
1 polymer ?
#
loop_
_entity_poly.entity_id
_entity_poly.type
_entity_poly.pdbx_seq_one_letter_code
_entity_poly.pdbx_strand_id
1 'polypeptide(L)'
;MDRSGRVVILLTVIFCRTVLTKIVPSNEIAEATVKHLASIESGVPRVVFYKLYGGDSLDETIRSPQLEHVSRLVISCGFDTGIIGHLPLEPTLIVMQGEVIWCINQIGKSLQAFKSSTKEYDLHVATRREKLILFPMVVLMFFITNAYSTILISLLIDRPANYPILTLENLVESGVRIKTNQRTYRYLRKHHILGDLLVVSNESVFNMDLEHAHVVVRETAEHVLPMYYDSTNRMFRYNIMDQTLNMAIYMFRLSRRSDLLEVLQFVCHALIESGIRDVFKSKVDHFARQLPTDENDEELHFADLTLPWMALLCGLSGAGAALVVELVLSWALAHWRPIVKRLKFCLRSPQAKTAGVNHLQPGCGQSTEEVGSDLSF
;
A
#
# COMPACT_ATOMS: atom_id res chain seq x y z
N MET A 1 6.04 1.94 -50.13
CA MET A 1 6.13 1.10 -48.93
C MET A 1 5.75 1.96 -47.75
N ASP A 2 4.45 1.94 -47.43
CA ASP A 2 3.82 2.84 -46.46
C ASP A 2 3.90 2.18 -45.08
N ARG A 3 4.93 2.54 -44.30
CA ARG A 3 5.02 2.14 -42.89
C ARG A 3 4.14 3.10 -42.10
N SER A 4 2.84 2.76 -42.00
CA SER A 4 1.94 3.34 -41.01
C SER A 4 2.51 3.04 -39.61
N GLY A 5 3.36 3.94 -39.12
CA GLY A 5 3.97 3.89 -37.80
C GLY A 5 2.87 4.06 -36.76
N ARG A 6 2.53 2.98 -36.07
CA ARG A 6 1.65 3.03 -34.89
C ARG A 6 2.44 3.71 -33.78
N VAL A 7 2.20 5.00 -33.57
CA VAL A 7 2.71 5.72 -32.40
C VAL A 7 1.87 5.28 -31.20
N VAL A 8 2.48 4.54 -30.29
CA VAL A 8 1.85 4.10 -29.04
C VAL A 8 2.12 5.18 -28.00
N ILE A 9 1.12 6.01 -27.69
CA ILE A 9 1.23 6.95 -26.58
C ILE A 9 0.96 6.20 -25.28
N LEU A 10 2.02 5.96 -24.52
CA LEU A 10 1.94 5.40 -23.18
C LEU A 10 1.67 6.54 -22.18
N LEU A 11 0.41 6.80 -21.86
CA LEU A 11 0.07 7.73 -20.78
C LEU A 11 0.35 7.06 -19.43
N THR A 12 1.54 7.29 -18.87
CA THR A 12 1.87 6.83 -17.52
C THR A 12 1.46 7.91 -16.52
N VAL A 13 0.23 7.84 -16.03
CA VAL A 13 -0.24 8.71 -14.96
C VAL A 13 0.25 8.14 -13.63
N ILE A 14 1.35 8.68 -13.11
CA ILE A 14 1.85 8.33 -11.78
C ILE A 14 0.99 9.08 -10.76
N PHE A 15 -0.13 8.47 -10.34
CA PHE A 15 -0.98 8.98 -9.27
C PHE A 15 -0.25 8.79 -7.93
N CYS A 16 0.64 9.72 -7.61
CA CYS A 16 1.50 9.65 -6.45
C CYS A 16 0.84 10.35 -5.25
N ARG A 17 0.04 9.62 -4.46
CA ARG A 17 -0.22 10.01 -3.08
C ARG A 17 0.78 9.28 -2.20
N THR A 18 1.46 10.05 -1.35
CA THR A 18 2.41 9.80 -0.23
C THR A 18 2.64 8.41 0.38
N VAL A 19 1.86 7.37 0.07
CA VAL A 19 1.96 6.04 0.69
C VAL A 19 2.82 5.07 -0.13
N LEU A 20 2.84 5.20 -1.47
CA LEU A 20 3.61 4.29 -2.35
C LEU A 20 5.04 4.76 -2.68
N THR A 21 5.39 6.00 -2.31
CA THR A 21 6.72 6.60 -2.60
C THR A 21 7.88 5.99 -1.83
N LYS A 22 7.62 5.16 -0.82
CA LYS A 22 8.68 4.47 -0.06
C LYS A 22 9.18 3.19 -0.71
N ILE A 23 8.45 2.60 -1.67
CA ILE A 23 8.76 1.24 -2.16
C ILE A 23 9.52 1.25 -3.48
N VAL A 24 9.27 2.22 -4.37
CA VAL A 24 10.05 2.41 -5.60
C VAL A 24 10.17 3.91 -5.90
N PRO A 25 11.37 4.46 -6.08
CA PRO A 25 11.53 5.86 -6.47
C PRO A 25 10.90 6.08 -7.86
N SER A 26 9.90 6.97 -7.93
CA SER A 26 9.15 7.27 -9.16
C SER A 26 10.03 7.65 -10.36
N ASN A 27 11.23 8.14 -10.07
CA ASN A 27 12.22 8.58 -11.04
C ASN A 27 12.79 7.40 -11.85
N GLU A 28 13.06 6.27 -11.19
CA GLU A 28 13.64 5.09 -11.85
C GLU A 28 12.66 4.47 -12.86
N ILE A 29 11.36 4.47 -12.55
CA ILE A 29 10.33 3.97 -13.47
C ILE A 29 10.22 4.88 -14.69
N ALA A 30 10.21 6.20 -14.49
CA ALA A 30 10.15 7.16 -15.59
C ALA A 30 11.39 7.04 -16.49
N GLU A 31 12.59 6.95 -15.91
CA GLU A 31 13.84 6.78 -16.65
C GLU A 31 13.88 5.44 -17.41
N ALA A 32 13.51 4.33 -16.76
CA ALA A 32 13.45 3.01 -17.39
C ALA A 32 12.46 2.98 -18.56
N THR A 33 11.32 3.64 -18.41
CA THR A 33 10.29 3.73 -19.46
C THR A 33 10.80 4.53 -20.66
N VAL A 34 11.43 5.69 -20.43
CA VAL A 34 12.00 6.50 -21.51
C VAL A 34 13.13 5.76 -22.22
N LYS A 35 13.99 5.05 -21.48
CA LYS A 35 15.08 4.25 -22.03
C LYS A 35 14.57 3.09 -22.88
N HIS A 36 13.52 2.42 -22.42
CA HIS A 36 12.89 1.33 -23.16
C HIS A 36 12.29 1.84 -24.47
N LEU A 37 11.58 2.98 -24.44
CA LEU A 37 11.01 3.59 -25.65
C LEU A 37 12.09 4.03 -26.64
N ALA A 38 13.17 4.63 -26.15
CA ALA A 38 14.33 5.00 -26.97
C ALA A 38 15.02 3.79 -27.63
N SER A 39 14.91 2.59 -27.03
CA SER A 39 15.46 1.36 -27.60
C SER A 39 14.58 0.71 -28.68
N ILE A 40 13.27 0.98 -28.65
CA ILE A 40 12.29 0.37 -29.56
C ILE A 40 12.08 1.24 -30.80
N GLU A 41 12.03 2.56 -30.64
CA GLU A 41 11.75 3.47 -31.75
C GLU A 41 13.02 3.85 -32.51
N SER A 42 13.01 3.73 -33.84
CA SER A 42 14.14 4.08 -34.71
C SER A 42 14.28 5.59 -34.94
N GLY A 43 13.88 6.43 -33.98
CA GLY A 43 13.87 7.90 -34.09
C GLY A 43 14.10 8.56 -32.73
N VAL A 44 14.33 9.88 -32.73
CA VAL A 44 14.50 10.67 -31.50
C VAL A 44 13.13 10.78 -30.81
N PRO A 45 12.91 10.14 -29.65
CA PRO A 45 11.63 10.20 -28.98
C PRO A 45 11.35 11.64 -28.52
N ARG A 46 10.09 12.05 -28.65
CA ARG A 46 9.61 13.37 -28.21
C ARG A 46 8.86 13.21 -26.91
N VAL A 47 9.48 13.61 -25.80
CA VAL A 47 8.92 13.43 -24.46
C VAL A 47 8.51 14.78 -23.89
N VAL A 48 7.24 14.86 -23.47
CA VAL A 48 6.69 16.04 -22.79
C VAL A 48 6.54 15.72 -21.30
N PHE A 49 7.22 16.50 -20.47
CA PHE A 49 7.20 16.38 -19.02
C PHE A 49 6.30 17.45 -18.42
N TYR A 50 5.23 17.07 -17.72
CA TYR A 50 4.40 17.99 -16.95
C TYR A 50 4.89 18.00 -15.49
N LYS A 51 5.45 19.13 -15.07
CA LYS A 51 5.81 19.40 -13.67
C LYS A 51 4.62 20.06 -12.98
N LEU A 52 3.82 19.26 -12.28
CA LEU A 52 2.73 19.77 -11.45
C LEU A 52 3.32 20.22 -10.10
N TYR A 53 2.63 21.10 -9.37
CA TYR A 53 3.15 21.72 -8.15
C TYR A 53 3.69 20.70 -7.14
N GLY A 54 4.88 20.97 -6.57
CA GLY A 54 5.34 20.35 -5.31
C GLY A 54 6.32 19.18 -5.39
N GLY A 55 7.04 18.96 -6.49
CA GLY A 55 8.06 17.89 -6.57
C GLY A 55 9.37 18.29 -7.27
N ASP A 56 10.49 18.20 -6.55
CA ASP A 56 11.86 18.41 -7.10
C ASP A 56 12.41 17.16 -7.82
N SER A 57 11.79 16.00 -7.60
CA SER A 57 12.25 14.70 -8.11
C SER A 57 12.28 14.63 -9.65
N LEU A 58 11.40 15.37 -10.34
CA LEU A 58 11.39 15.38 -11.81
C LEU A 58 12.63 16.06 -12.37
N ASP A 59 13.19 17.07 -11.67
CA ASP A 59 14.32 17.85 -12.17
C ASP A 59 15.58 16.99 -12.26
N GLU A 60 15.74 16.02 -11.36
CA GLU A 60 16.82 15.04 -11.39
C GLU A 60 16.68 14.10 -12.60
N THR A 61 15.47 13.60 -12.85
CA THR A 61 15.18 12.75 -14.02
C THR A 61 15.40 13.53 -15.32
N ILE A 62 14.91 14.78 -15.39
CA ILE A 62 15.10 15.67 -16.55
C ILE A 62 16.58 15.95 -16.78
N ARG A 63 17.40 16.05 -15.74
CA ARG A 63 18.85 16.29 -15.85
C ARG A 63 19.68 15.03 -16.08
N SER A 64 19.08 13.83 -16.08
CA SER A 64 19.82 12.59 -16.28
C SER A 64 20.58 12.62 -17.63
N PRO A 65 21.90 12.35 -17.64
CA PRO A 65 22.70 12.28 -18.87
C PRO A 65 22.22 11.15 -19.79
N GLN A 66 21.51 10.16 -19.26
CA GLN A 66 20.94 9.07 -20.05
C GLN A 66 19.84 9.55 -21.02
N LEU A 67 19.31 10.76 -20.82
CA LEU A 67 18.26 11.36 -21.65
C LEU A 67 18.78 12.41 -22.63
N GLU A 68 20.09 12.50 -22.89
CA GLU A 68 20.68 13.44 -23.85
C GLU A 68 20.19 13.22 -25.29
N HIS A 69 19.83 12.00 -25.66
CA HIS A 69 19.32 11.66 -26.99
C HIS A 69 17.82 11.85 -27.16
N VAL A 70 17.12 12.37 -26.14
CA VAL A 70 15.67 12.53 -26.12
C VAL A 70 15.32 14.01 -26.22
N SER A 71 14.43 14.38 -27.15
CA SER A 71 13.92 15.74 -27.18
C SER A 71 12.90 15.92 -26.05
N ARG A 72 13.20 16.88 -25.15
CA ARG A 72 12.47 17.09 -23.90
C ARG A 72 11.73 18.42 -23.98
N LEU A 73 10.46 18.44 -23.62
CA LEU A 73 9.72 19.67 -23.37
C LEU A 73 9.15 19.61 -21.95
N VAL A 74 9.55 20.54 -21.09
CA VAL A 74 9.07 20.60 -19.71
C VAL A 74 8.02 21.70 -19.60
N ILE A 75 6.82 21.32 -19.17
CA ILE A 75 5.68 22.21 -18.97
C ILE A 75 5.40 22.25 -17.47
N SER A 76 5.66 23.39 -16.83
CA SER A 76 5.33 23.60 -15.43
C SER A 76 3.88 24.07 -15.26
N CYS A 77 3.17 23.64 -14.21
CA CYS A 77 1.89 24.26 -13.86
C CYS A 77 2.11 25.76 -13.56
N GLY A 78 1.36 26.64 -14.23
CA GLY A 78 1.56 28.09 -14.22
C GLY A 78 2.10 28.65 -15.53
N PHE A 79 2.28 27.79 -16.54
CA PHE A 79 2.79 28.15 -17.84
C PHE A 79 1.83 29.06 -18.65
N ASP A 80 2.36 30.10 -19.32
CA ASP A 80 1.58 31.10 -20.09
C ASP A 80 1.11 30.52 -21.43
N THR A 81 -0.18 30.63 -21.75
CA THR A 81 -0.80 30.07 -22.96
C THR A 81 -0.08 30.35 -24.30
N GLY A 82 0.83 31.33 -24.35
CA GLY A 82 1.67 31.64 -25.51
C GLY A 82 2.59 30.51 -26.02
N ILE A 83 3.17 29.64 -25.18
CA ILE A 83 4.07 28.56 -25.69
C ILE A 83 3.30 27.31 -26.14
N ILE A 84 1.96 27.31 -26.08
CA ILE A 84 1.14 26.24 -26.66
C ILE A 84 1.46 26.06 -28.16
N GLY A 85 1.82 27.14 -28.86
CA GLY A 85 2.21 27.09 -30.28
C GLY A 85 3.54 26.34 -30.57
N HIS A 86 4.36 26.06 -29.57
CA HIS A 86 5.63 25.34 -29.72
C HIS A 86 5.55 23.87 -29.26
N LEU A 87 4.38 23.39 -28.87
CA LEU A 87 4.18 21.99 -28.50
C LEU A 87 4.40 21.08 -29.72
N PRO A 88 5.13 19.96 -29.58
CA PRO A 88 5.22 18.98 -30.64
C PRO A 88 3.83 18.41 -30.92
N LEU A 89 3.35 18.50 -32.17
CA LEU A 89 2.02 18.01 -32.57
C LEU A 89 1.80 16.52 -32.32
N GLU A 90 2.89 15.73 -32.26
CA GLU A 90 2.88 14.28 -32.10
C GLU A 90 3.93 13.90 -31.05
N PRO A 91 3.63 14.01 -29.73
CA PRO A 91 4.53 13.53 -28.68
C PRO A 91 4.54 12.01 -28.63
N THR A 92 5.71 11.41 -28.45
CA THR A 92 5.86 9.96 -28.26
C THR A 92 5.42 9.55 -26.84
N LEU A 93 5.76 10.36 -25.84
CA LEU A 93 5.48 10.07 -24.44
C LEU A 93 5.12 11.36 -23.70
N ILE A 94 4.11 11.27 -22.83
CA ILE A 94 3.75 12.33 -21.90
C ILE A 94 3.93 11.79 -20.49
N VAL A 95 4.85 12.39 -19.73
CA VAL A 95 5.10 12.05 -18.32
C VAL A 95 4.52 13.17 -17.47
N MET A 96 3.56 12.85 -16.60
CA MET A 96 2.97 13.83 -15.69
C MET A 96 3.35 13.47 -14.25
N GLN A 97 3.92 14.42 -13.51
CA GLN A 97 4.24 14.24 -12.10
C GLN A 97 3.59 15.33 -11.23
N GLY A 98 2.80 14.90 -10.25
CA GLY A 98 2.24 15.70 -9.15
C GLY A 98 0.71 15.71 -9.09
N GLU A 99 0.14 16.67 -8.36
CA GLU A 99 -1.31 16.70 -8.11
C GLU A 99 -2.10 17.20 -9.33
N VAL A 100 -2.80 16.28 -9.99
CA VAL A 100 -3.57 16.55 -11.21
C VAL A 100 -4.75 17.49 -10.96
N ILE A 101 -5.35 17.44 -9.76
CA ILE A 101 -6.63 18.10 -9.40
C ILE A 101 -6.63 19.59 -9.75
N TRP A 102 -5.52 20.30 -9.52
CA TRP A 102 -5.42 21.74 -9.75
C TRP A 102 -5.11 22.13 -11.19
N CYS A 103 -4.61 21.20 -12.00
CA CYS A 103 -4.16 21.48 -13.37
C CYS A 103 -5.02 20.82 -14.46
N ILE A 104 -6.13 20.14 -14.13
CA ILE A 104 -7.02 19.44 -15.08
C ILE A 104 -7.40 20.32 -16.28
N ASN A 105 -7.83 21.56 -16.01
CA ASN A 105 -8.26 22.47 -17.08
C ASN A 105 -7.12 22.88 -18.02
N GLN A 106 -5.91 23.02 -17.50
CA GLN A 106 -4.73 23.36 -18.31
C GLN A 106 -4.21 22.14 -19.08
N ILE A 107 -4.17 20.97 -18.44
CA ILE A 107 -3.84 19.71 -19.08
C ILE A 107 -4.79 19.47 -20.24
N GLY A 108 -6.10 19.62 -20.04
CA GLY A 108 -7.11 19.49 -21.10
C GLY A 108 -6.86 20.42 -22.30
N LYS A 109 -6.53 21.70 -22.05
CA LYS A 109 -6.19 22.65 -23.13
C LYS A 109 -4.91 22.26 -23.88
N SER A 110 -3.89 21.78 -23.17
CA SER A 110 -2.64 21.34 -23.79
C SER A 110 -2.79 20.03 -24.57
N LEU A 111 -3.63 19.11 -24.08
CA LEU A 111 -3.96 17.86 -24.78
C LEU A 111 -4.73 18.12 -26.07
N GLN A 112 -5.63 19.11 -26.08
CA GLN A 112 -6.35 19.55 -27.28
C GLN A 112 -5.43 20.10 -28.39
N ALA A 113 -4.21 20.53 -28.06
CA ALA A 113 -3.23 21.00 -29.04
C ALA A 113 -2.50 19.85 -29.74
N PHE A 114 -2.52 18.63 -29.19
CA PHE A 114 -1.96 17.45 -29.85
C PHE A 114 -2.88 16.95 -30.96
N LYS A 115 -2.28 16.41 -32.03
CA LYS A 115 -3.01 15.97 -33.23
C LYS A 115 -3.95 14.81 -32.89
N SER A 116 -5.23 14.93 -33.27
CA SER A 116 -6.32 13.99 -32.94
C SER A 116 -6.18 12.55 -33.46
N SER A 117 -5.09 12.22 -34.16
CA SER A 117 -4.78 10.84 -34.59
C SER A 117 -4.39 9.92 -33.44
N THR A 118 -4.14 10.46 -32.26
CA THR A 118 -3.96 9.71 -31.02
C THR A 118 -5.30 9.20 -30.55
N LYS A 119 -5.51 7.87 -30.66
CA LYS A 119 -6.68 7.21 -30.08
C LYS A 119 -6.57 7.25 -28.56
N GLU A 120 -6.99 8.36 -27.99
CA GLU A 120 -7.35 8.42 -26.58
C GLU A 120 -8.51 7.43 -26.40
N TYR A 121 -8.36 6.46 -25.50
CA TYR A 121 -9.50 5.75 -24.92
C TYR A 121 -10.20 6.73 -23.99
N ASP A 122 -10.83 7.70 -24.63
CA ASP A 122 -11.42 8.83 -23.97
C ASP A 122 -12.71 8.34 -23.31
N LEU A 123 -12.77 8.37 -21.98
CA LEU A 123 -14.01 8.09 -21.23
C LEU A 123 -15.13 9.03 -21.70
N HIS A 124 -14.79 10.12 -22.42
CA HIS A 124 -15.76 10.99 -23.08
C HIS A 124 -16.50 10.37 -24.27
N VAL A 125 -15.96 9.33 -24.93
CA VAL A 125 -16.65 8.61 -26.00
C VAL A 125 -17.69 7.62 -25.47
N ALA A 126 -17.66 7.31 -24.17
CA ALA A 126 -18.69 6.51 -23.53
C ALA A 126 -20.07 7.17 -23.70
N THR A 127 -21.07 6.36 -24.06
CA THR A 127 -22.42 6.87 -24.27
C THR A 127 -22.96 7.50 -22.98
N ARG A 128 -23.90 8.47 -23.08
CA ARG A 128 -24.49 9.13 -21.89
C ARG A 128 -25.01 8.13 -20.85
N ARG A 129 -25.48 6.96 -21.30
CA ARG A 129 -25.96 5.87 -20.44
C ARG A 129 -24.82 5.16 -19.71
N GLU A 130 -23.72 4.86 -20.38
CA GLU A 130 -22.53 4.26 -19.75
C GLU A 130 -21.95 5.18 -18.68
N LYS A 131 -21.85 6.49 -18.96
CA LYS A 131 -21.38 7.48 -17.98
C LYS A 131 -22.27 7.53 -16.73
N LEU A 132 -23.59 7.42 -16.93
CA LEU A 132 -24.55 7.40 -15.83
C LEU A 132 -24.38 6.17 -14.93
N ILE A 133 -23.89 5.04 -15.46
CA ILE A 133 -23.63 3.81 -14.69
C ILE A 133 -22.22 3.81 -14.08
N LEU A 134 -21.21 4.29 -14.81
CA LEU A 134 -19.83 4.34 -14.35
C LEU A 134 -19.65 5.31 -13.17
N PHE A 135 -20.31 6.46 -13.21
CA PHE A 135 -20.20 7.46 -12.15
C PHE A 135 -20.58 6.92 -10.75
N PRO A 136 -21.78 6.32 -10.52
CA PRO A 136 -22.12 5.76 -9.23
C PRO A 136 -21.23 4.57 -8.85
N MET A 137 -20.72 3.78 -9.82
CA MET A 137 -19.78 2.69 -9.53
C MET A 137 -18.45 3.22 -8.99
N VAL A 138 -17.92 4.30 -9.58
CA VAL A 138 -16.68 4.96 -9.08
C VAL A 138 -16.90 5.52 -7.69
N VAL A 139 -18.02 6.20 -7.46
CA VAL A 139 -18.38 6.75 -6.14
C VAL A 139 -18.53 5.63 -5.10
N LEU A 140 -19.19 4.53 -5.46
CA LEU A 140 -19.34 3.36 -4.59
C LEU A 140 -17.98 2.73 -4.27
N MET A 141 -17.13 2.52 -5.27
CA MET A 141 -15.79 1.95 -5.09
C MET A 141 -14.94 2.83 -4.16
N PHE A 142 -15.04 4.15 -4.29
CA PHE A 142 -14.39 5.10 -3.41
C PHE A 142 -14.86 4.95 -1.96
N PHE A 143 -16.17 4.87 -1.71
CA PHE A 143 -16.70 4.65 -0.36
C PHE A 143 -16.29 3.30 0.22
N ILE A 144 -16.36 2.21 -0.56
CA ILE A 144 -15.95 0.88 -0.10
C ILE A 144 -14.46 0.87 0.25
N THR A 145 -13.61 1.44 -0.61
CA THR A 145 -12.15 1.51 -0.37
C THR A 145 -11.83 2.31 0.89
N ASN A 146 -12.49 3.45 1.09
CA ASN A 146 -12.29 4.26 2.30
C ASN A 146 -12.78 3.55 3.56
N ALA A 147 -13.98 2.96 3.53
CA ALA A 147 -14.53 2.22 4.66
C ALA A 147 -13.64 1.02 5.02
N TYR A 148 -13.19 0.27 4.02
CA TYR A 148 -12.27 -0.85 4.21
C TYR A 148 -10.93 -0.39 4.79
N SER A 149 -10.35 0.70 4.28
CA SER A 149 -9.10 1.25 4.82
C SER A 149 -9.24 1.65 6.29
N THR A 150 -10.35 2.28 6.68
CA THR A 150 -10.59 2.67 8.07
C THR A 150 -10.73 1.45 8.98
N ILE A 151 -11.47 0.42 8.54
CA ILE A 151 -11.61 -0.82 9.30
C ILE A 151 -10.25 -1.51 9.43
N LEU A 152 -9.49 -1.61 8.34
CA LEU A 152 -8.17 -2.23 8.33
C LEU A 152 -7.23 -1.50 9.29
N ILE A 153 -7.19 -0.16 9.25
CA ILE A 153 -6.41 0.65 10.19
C ILE A 153 -6.88 0.40 11.63
N SER A 154 -8.19 0.33 11.90
CA SER A 154 -8.68 0.04 13.25
C SER A 154 -8.28 -1.36 13.76
N LEU A 155 -8.22 -2.35 12.86
CA LEU A 155 -7.77 -3.71 13.18
C LEU A 155 -6.25 -3.78 13.38
N LEU A 156 -5.48 -2.94 12.67
CA LEU A 156 -4.04 -2.80 12.87
C LEU A 156 -3.70 -2.06 14.17
N ILE A 157 -4.52 -1.07 14.54
CA ILE A 157 -4.26 -0.24 15.73
C ILE A 157 -4.59 -0.98 17.03
N ASP A 158 -5.61 -1.85 17.05
CA ASP A 158 -6.11 -2.30 18.35
C ASP A 158 -6.68 -3.72 18.35
N ARG A 159 -5.87 -4.65 18.88
CA ARG A 159 -6.41 -5.72 19.73
C ARG A 159 -5.34 -6.21 20.68
N PRO A 160 -5.23 -5.66 21.92
CA PRO A 160 -4.52 -6.38 22.96
C PRO A 160 -5.22 -7.74 23.11
N ALA A 161 -4.47 -8.82 22.90
CA ALA A 161 -5.01 -10.18 22.90
C ALA A 161 -5.71 -10.55 24.23
N ASN A 162 -5.35 -9.83 25.30
CA ASN A 162 -5.94 -9.93 26.62
C ASN A 162 -6.39 -8.55 27.11
N TYR A 163 -7.57 -8.48 27.75
CA TYR A 163 -7.98 -7.27 28.45
C TYR A 163 -6.93 -6.93 29.52
N PRO A 164 -6.29 -5.75 29.46
CA PRO A 164 -5.28 -5.39 30.44
C PRO A 164 -5.92 -5.26 31.82
N ILE A 165 -5.31 -5.88 32.82
CA ILE A 165 -5.72 -5.72 34.22
C ILE A 165 -5.19 -4.37 34.71
N LEU A 166 -5.99 -3.32 34.55
CA LEU A 166 -5.60 -1.93 34.90
C LEU A 166 -6.00 -1.53 36.33
N THR A 167 -7.08 -2.11 36.84
CA THR A 167 -7.67 -1.76 38.13
C THR A 167 -7.58 -2.93 39.12
N LEU A 168 -7.67 -2.60 40.41
CA LEU A 168 -7.72 -3.61 41.47
C LEU A 168 -8.95 -4.51 41.37
N GLU A 169 -10.07 -3.96 40.92
CA GLU A 169 -11.32 -4.70 40.70
C GLU A 169 -11.15 -5.75 39.61
N ASN A 170 -10.58 -5.38 38.47
CA ASN A 170 -10.27 -6.32 37.38
C ASN A 170 -9.30 -7.42 37.84
N LEU A 171 -8.35 -7.09 38.73
CA LEU A 171 -7.43 -8.07 39.29
C LEU A 171 -8.18 -9.11 40.15
N VAL A 172 -9.13 -8.66 40.97
CA VAL A 172 -9.95 -9.54 41.81
C VAL A 172 -10.87 -10.41 40.94
N GLU A 173 -11.52 -9.82 39.93
CA GLU A 173 -12.39 -10.54 39.00
C GLU A 173 -11.63 -11.59 38.17
N SER A 174 -10.38 -11.30 37.81
CA SER A 174 -9.53 -12.23 37.06
C SER A 174 -9.14 -13.48 37.86
N GLY A 175 -9.24 -13.44 39.19
CA GLY A 175 -8.79 -14.53 40.07
C GLY A 175 -7.27 -14.75 40.08
N VAL A 176 -6.49 -13.86 39.47
CA VAL A 176 -5.03 -13.95 39.44
C VAL A 176 -4.49 -13.74 40.86
N ARG A 177 -3.72 -14.72 41.33
CA ARG A 177 -3.12 -14.69 42.66
C ARG A 177 -1.91 -13.74 42.68
N ILE A 178 -1.69 -13.09 43.81
CA ILE A 178 -0.65 -12.08 43.99
C ILE A 178 0.52 -12.68 44.77
N LYS A 179 1.67 -12.87 44.11
CA LYS A 179 2.92 -13.24 44.77
C LYS A 179 3.55 -12.00 45.41
N THR A 180 3.84 -12.08 46.71
CA THR A 180 4.50 -10.99 47.42
C THR A 180 5.41 -11.50 48.53
N ASN A 181 6.51 -10.77 48.75
CA ASN A 181 7.37 -10.98 49.91
C ASN A 181 6.69 -10.37 51.15
N GLN A 182 6.06 -11.25 51.94
CA GLN A 182 5.35 -10.85 53.15
C GLN A 182 6.24 -10.18 54.21
N ARG A 183 7.57 -10.38 54.17
CA ARG A 183 8.48 -9.68 55.08
C ARG A 183 8.54 -8.19 54.77
N THR A 184 8.52 -7.84 53.48
CA THR A 184 8.57 -6.47 52.98
C THR A 184 7.19 -5.81 53.05
N TYR A 185 6.14 -6.50 52.59
CA TYR A 185 4.81 -5.92 52.40
C TYR A 185 3.78 -6.43 53.43
N ARG A 186 4.09 -6.31 54.72
CA ARG A 186 3.21 -6.80 55.82
C ARG A 186 1.80 -6.20 55.80
N TYR A 187 1.63 -5.00 55.25
CA TYR A 187 0.35 -4.30 55.20
C TYR A 187 -0.66 -4.98 54.26
N LEU A 188 -0.19 -5.64 53.19
CA LEU A 188 -1.07 -6.30 52.21
C LEU A 188 -1.88 -7.42 52.85
N ARG A 189 -1.31 -8.14 53.82
CA ARG A 189 -2.03 -9.21 54.55
C ARG A 189 -3.24 -8.70 55.33
N LYS A 190 -3.24 -7.42 55.70
CA LYS A 190 -4.36 -6.77 56.40
C LYS A 190 -5.35 -6.11 55.43
N HIS A 191 -5.07 -6.12 54.13
CA HIS A 191 -5.93 -5.50 53.14
C HIS A 191 -7.17 -6.37 52.90
N HIS A 192 -8.35 -5.82 53.17
CA HIS A 192 -9.62 -6.55 53.15
C HIS A 192 -9.93 -7.26 51.81
N ILE A 193 -9.52 -6.68 50.67
CA ILE A 193 -9.77 -7.26 49.34
C ILE A 193 -8.65 -8.22 48.91
N LEU A 194 -7.40 -7.91 49.24
CA LEU A 194 -6.25 -8.59 48.63
C LEU A 194 -5.76 -9.77 49.47
N GLY A 195 -6.08 -9.79 50.77
CA GLY A 195 -5.55 -10.77 51.71
C GLY A 195 -5.72 -12.22 51.25
N ASP A 196 -6.87 -12.54 50.66
CA ASP A 196 -7.21 -13.90 50.21
C ASP A 196 -6.51 -14.30 48.89
N LEU A 197 -6.06 -13.32 48.10
CA LEU A 197 -5.34 -13.53 46.84
C LEU A 197 -3.82 -13.66 47.05
N LEU A 198 -3.30 -13.41 48.25
CA LEU A 198 -1.86 -13.39 48.51
C LEU A 198 -1.24 -14.78 48.58
N VAL A 199 -0.20 -15.00 47.78
CA VAL A 199 0.70 -16.15 47.84
C VAL A 199 2.04 -15.71 48.42
N VAL A 200 2.48 -16.42 49.47
CA VAL A 200 3.76 -16.13 50.12
C VAL A 200 4.90 -16.61 49.23
N SER A 201 5.73 -15.68 48.75
CA SER A 201 6.96 -16.03 48.03
C SER A 201 8.15 -15.24 48.56
N ASN A 202 9.33 -15.88 48.56
CA ASN A 202 10.61 -15.22 48.83
C ASN A 202 11.40 -14.97 47.53
N GLU A 203 10.80 -15.22 46.37
CA GLU A 203 11.41 -14.96 45.07
C GLU A 203 11.69 -13.47 44.88
N SER A 204 12.73 -13.17 44.10
CA SER A 204 13.05 -11.79 43.76
C SER A 204 12.07 -11.30 42.69
N VAL A 205 11.82 -10.00 42.70
CA VAL A 205 11.00 -9.31 41.68
C VAL A 205 11.56 -9.50 40.26
N PHE A 206 12.85 -9.79 40.14
CA PHE A 206 13.50 -10.04 38.85
C PHE A 206 13.19 -11.42 38.26
N ASN A 207 12.54 -12.30 39.01
CA ASN A 207 12.16 -13.64 38.56
C ASN A 207 10.64 -13.81 38.65
N MET A 208 9.91 -13.11 37.79
CA MET A 208 8.46 -13.21 37.64
C MET A 208 8.10 -14.43 36.79
N ASP A 209 7.06 -15.14 37.19
CA ASP A 209 6.73 -16.49 36.77
C ASP A 209 5.67 -16.59 35.66
N LEU A 210 5.23 -15.45 35.11
CA LEU A 210 4.20 -15.29 34.09
C LEU A 210 2.78 -15.75 34.50
N GLU A 211 2.63 -16.31 35.71
CA GLU A 211 1.34 -16.83 36.21
C GLU A 211 0.71 -15.93 37.27
N HIS A 212 1.54 -15.27 38.10
CA HIS A 212 1.06 -14.50 39.23
C HIS A 212 1.25 -13.00 39.01
N ALA A 213 0.39 -12.21 39.65
CA ALA A 213 0.61 -10.77 39.79
C ALA A 213 1.68 -10.52 40.86
N HIS A 214 2.52 -9.51 40.65
CA HIS A 214 3.62 -9.17 41.56
C HIS A 214 3.44 -7.75 42.11
N VAL A 215 3.63 -7.57 43.42
CA VAL A 215 3.62 -6.23 44.03
C VAL A 215 5.03 -5.68 44.07
N VAL A 216 5.25 -4.61 43.32
CA VAL A 216 6.55 -3.99 43.11
C VAL A 216 6.40 -2.48 43.24
N VAL A 217 7.49 -1.80 43.59
CA VAL A 217 7.57 -0.35 43.52
C VAL A 217 7.52 0.08 42.04
N ARG A 218 6.68 1.06 41.69
CA ARG A 218 6.39 1.43 40.29
C ARG A 218 7.66 1.73 39.50
N GLU A 219 8.62 2.46 40.08
CA GLU A 219 9.89 2.75 39.41
C GLU A 219 10.66 1.46 39.09
N THR A 220 10.70 0.48 40.00
CA THR A 220 11.34 -0.81 39.71
C THR A 220 10.57 -1.60 38.66
N ALA A 221 9.24 -1.56 38.67
CA ALA A 221 8.42 -2.23 37.67
C ALA A 221 8.69 -1.70 36.26
N GLU A 222 8.81 -0.37 36.09
CA GLU A 222 9.14 0.27 34.81
C GLU A 222 10.50 -0.22 34.24
N HIS A 223 11.46 -0.52 35.10
CA HIS A 223 12.78 -1.03 34.68
C HIS A 223 12.79 -2.53 34.41
N VAL A 224 11.93 -3.29 35.08
CA VAL A 224 11.87 -4.75 34.96
C VAL A 224 10.96 -5.17 33.82
N LEU A 225 9.91 -4.41 33.51
CA LEU A 225 8.93 -4.73 32.47
C LEU A 225 9.56 -5.07 31.10
N PRO A 226 10.56 -4.32 30.61
CA PRO A 226 11.20 -4.64 29.33
C PRO A 226 11.87 -6.01 29.27
N MET A 227 12.28 -6.57 30.42
CA MET A 227 12.87 -7.91 30.49
C MET A 227 11.85 -9.02 30.20
N TYR A 228 10.55 -8.70 30.24
CA TYR A 228 9.44 -9.64 30.01
C TYR A 228 8.67 -9.30 28.72
N TYR A 229 9.33 -8.63 27.78
CA TYR A 229 8.81 -8.42 26.44
C TYR A 229 8.82 -9.74 25.66
N ASP A 230 7.67 -10.11 25.11
CA ASP A 230 7.56 -11.26 24.22
C ASP A 230 7.72 -10.79 22.77
N SER A 231 8.89 -11.03 22.18
CA SER A 231 9.16 -10.65 20.79
C SER A 231 8.27 -11.40 19.79
N THR A 232 7.76 -12.59 20.14
CA THR A 232 6.91 -13.37 19.23
C THR A 232 5.52 -12.75 19.11
N ASN A 233 4.97 -12.29 20.23
CA ASN A 233 3.63 -11.70 20.31
C ASN A 233 3.66 -10.16 20.31
N ARG A 234 4.86 -9.55 20.25
CA ARG A 234 5.10 -8.11 20.29
C ARG A 234 4.40 -7.40 21.45
N MET A 235 4.36 -8.03 22.62
CA MET A 235 3.66 -7.50 23.79
C MET A 235 4.43 -7.76 25.08
N PHE A 236 4.31 -6.82 26.02
CA PHE A 236 4.77 -7.07 27.39
C PHE A 236 3.85 -8.10 28.04
N ARG A 237 4.44 -9.15 28.63
CA ARG A 237 3.66 -10.19 29.33
C ARG A 237 3.07 -9.71 30.65
N TYR A 238 3.59 -8.61 31.16
CA TYR A 238 3.10 -7.93 32.35
C TYR A 238 2.60 -6.53 31.99
N ASN A 239 1.65 -6.05 32.78
CA ASN A 239 1.21 -4.67 32.72
C ASN A 239 1.28 -4.02 34.11
N ILE A 240 1.60 -2.73 34.14
CA ILE A 240 1.59 -1.94 35.37
C ILE A 240 0.16 -1.41 35.55
N MET A 241 -0.46 -1.72 36.69
CA MET A 241 -1.78 -1.18 37.01
C MET A 241 -1.72 0.35 37.17
N ASP A 242 -2.78 1.03 36.74
CA ASP A 242 -2.92 2.49 36.90
C ASP A 242 -3.05 2.86 38.38
N GLN A 243 -3.76 2.01 39.14
CA GLN A 243 -3.96 2.17 40.57
C GLN A 243 -2.73 1.74 41.38
N THR A 244 -2.28 2.60 42.29
CA THR A 244 -1.21 2.28 43.24
C THR A 244 -1.81 1.86 44.58
N LEU A 245 -1.26 0.80 45.18
CA LEU A 245 -1.73 0.29 46.47
C LEU A 245 -1.32 1.18 47.64
N ASN A 246 -0.21 1.90 47.50
CA ASN A 246 0.31 2.80 48.51
C ASN A 246 1.28 3.81 47.88
N MET A 247 1.44 4.96 48.52
CA MET A 247 2.50 5.91 48.21
C MET A 247 3.69 5.66 49.14
N ALA A 248 4.78 5.13 48.59
CA ALA A 248 6.01 4.95 49.34
C ALA A 248 6.82 6.25 49.30
N ILE A 249 7.13 6.81 50.47
CA ILE A 249 8.04 7.95 50.59
C ILE A 249 9.43 7.40 50.89
N TYR A 250 10.38 7.65 49.99
CA TYR A 250 11.78 7.35 50.24
C TYR A 250 12.32 8.29 51.32
N MET A 251 12.88 7.69 52.37
CA MET A 251 13.47 8.43 53.49
C MET A 251 14.90 7.96 53.71
N PHE A 252 15.83 8.91 53.85
CA PHE A 252 17.17 8.60 54.30
C PHE A 252 17.15 8.37 55.81
N ARG A 253 17.54 7.17 56.23
CA ARG A 253 17.64 6.82 57.65
C ARG A 253 19.10 6.80 58.08
N LEU A 254 19.46 7.70 58.98
CA LEU A 254 20.77 7.70 59.65
C LEU A 254 20.74 6.76 60.86
N SER A 255 21.86 6.07 61.12
CA SER A 255 21.95 5.11 62.23
C SER A 255 22.02 5.77 63.61
N ARG A 256 22.47 7.02 63.67
CA ARG A 256 22.58 7.82 64.90
C ARG A 256 22.07 9.23 64.64
N ARG A 257 21.60 9.91 65.70
CA ARG A 257 21.32 11.35 65.64
C ARG A 257 22.61 12.08 65.31
N SER A 258 22.61 12.84 64.23
CA SER A 258 23.76 13.58 63.73
C SER A 258 23.27 14.93 63.23
N ASP A 259 24.01 15.98 63.53
CA ASP A 259 23.74 17.34 63.06
C ASP A 259 23.82 17.45 61.53
N LEU A 260 24.45 16.46 60.88
CA LEU A 260 24.46 16.31 59.42
C LEU A 260 23.06 16.03 58.83
N LEU A 261 22.09 15.62 59.65
CA LEU A 261 20.73 15.37 59.17
C LEU A 261 20.10 16.63 58.59
N GLU A 262 20.28 17.77 59.24
CA GLU A 262 19.73 19.05 58.77
C GLU A 262 20.39 19.49 57.46
N VAL A 263 21.72 19.33 57.37
CA VAL A 263 22.47 19.62 56.15
C VAL A 263 22.03 18.70 55.01
N LEU A 264 21.87 17.40 55.27
CA LEU A 264 21.39 16.43 54.28
C LEU A 264 19.97 16.76 53.81
N GLN A 265 19.07 17.10 54.74
CA GLN A 265 17.71 17.50 54.42
C GLN A 265 17.70 18.74 53.52
N PHE A 266 18.50 19.76 53.86
CA PHE A 266 18.65 20.97 53.04
C PHE A 266 19.16 20.64 51.63
N VAL A 267 20.20 19.80 51.52
CA VAL A 267 20.76 19.38 50.22
C VAL A 267 19.73 18.60 49.41
N CYS A 268 19.02 17.64 50.00
CA CYS A 268 17.98 16.89 49.31
C CYS A 268 16.84 17.79 48.83
N HIS A 269 16.43 18.76 49.65
CA HIS A 269 15.41 19.73 49.27
C HIS A 269 15.88 20.58 48.08
N ALA A 270 17.08 21.15 48.15
CA ALA A 270 17.66 21.94 47.07
C ALA A 270 17.83 21.13 45.77
N LEU A 271 18.21 19.84 45.84
CA LEU A 271 18.32 18.96 44.67
C LEU A 271 16.95 18.63 44.02
N ILE A 272 15.90 18.55 44.83
CA ILE A 272 14.53 18.33 44.34
C ILE A 272 13.99 19.61 43.74
N GLU A 273 14.10 20.75 44.44
CA GLU A 273 13.60 22.05 43.97
C GLU A 273 14.32 22.53 42.71
N SER A 274 15.62 22.23 42.57
CA SER A 274 16.37 22.55 41.36
C SER A 274 16.03 21.67 40.14
N GLY A 275 15.22 20.62 40.31
CA GLY A 275 14.87 19.68 39.24
C GLY A 275 16.02 18.74 38.83
N ILE A 276 17.15 18.75 39.55
CA ILE A 276 18.29 17.87 39.26
C ILE A 276 17.88 16.40 39.34
N ARG A 277 16.98 16.06 40.27
CA ARG A 277 16.38 14.73 40.38
C ARG A 277 15.73 14.27 39.06
N ASP A 278 15.00 15.16 38.40
CA ASP A 278 14.27 14.83 37.17
C ASP A 278 15.24 14.64 35.99
N VAL A 279 16.36 15.37 35.98
CA VAL A 279 17.45 15.17 35.00
C VAL A 279 18.11 13.80 35.19
N PHE A 280 18.35 13.38 36.45
CA PHE A 280 18.87 12.04 36.70
C PHE A 280 17.86 10.96 36.31
N LYS A 281 16.59 11.16 36.66
CA LYS A 281 15.52 10.22 36.30
C LYS A 281 15.42 10.08 34.78
N SER A 282 15.39 11.18 34.03
CA SER A 282 15.29 11.12 32.57
C SER A 282 16.49 10.44 31.91
N LYS A 283 17.71 10.59 32.44
CA LYS A 283 18.89 9.86 31.95
C LYS A 283 18.81 8.36 32.23
N VAL A 284 18.35 7.99 33.41
CA VAL A 284 18.15 6.58 33.77
C VAL A 284 17.03 5.98 32.91
N ASP A 285 15.92 6.68 32.75
CA ASP A 285 14.81 6.27 31.88
C ASP A 285 15.26 6.14 30.42
N HIS A 286 16.10 7.06 29.93
CA HIS A 286 16.68 6.97 28.59
C HIS A 286 17.55 5.72 28.43
N PHE A 287 18.36 5.39 29.43
CA PHE A 287 19.17 4.17 29.41
C PHE A 287 18.30 2.91 29.48
N ALA A 288 17.24 2.93 30.28
CA ALA A 288 16.28 1.82 30.37
C ALA A 288 15.50 1.62 29.06
N ARG A 289 15.15 2.71 28.36
CA ARG A 289 14.51 2.67 27.03
C ARG A 289 15.44 2.24 25.91
N GLN A 290 16.76 2.34 26.10
CA GLN A 290 17.75 1.84 25.15
C GLN A 290 17.97 0.32 25.23
N LEU A 291 17.35 -0.37 26.19
CA LEU A 291 17.19 -1.82 26.07
C LEU A 291 16.40 -2.08 24.78
N PRO A 292 16.82 -3.06 23.96
CA PRO A 292 16.28 -3.26 22.62
C PRO A 292 14.83 -3.74 22.69
N THR A 293 13.90 -2.83 22.93
CA THR A 293 12.64 -2.85 22.20
C THR A 293 13.04 -2.66 20.75
N ASP A 294 13.00 -3.75 19.98
CA ASP A 294 13.30 -3.75 18.55
C ASP A 294 12.31 -2.78 17.91
N GLU A 295 12.72 -1.52 17.75
CA GLU A 295 11.89 -0.43 17.23
C GLU A 295 11.44 -0.71 15.79
N ASN A 296 12.05 -1.73 15.16
CA ASN A 296 11.65 -2.28 13.86
C ASN A 296 10.40 -3.16 13.94
N ASP A 297 9.86 -3.44 15.13
CA ASP A 297 8.67 -4.29 15.29
C ASP A 297 7.34 -3.61 14.92
N GLU A 298 7.34 -2.34 14.55
CA GLU A 298 6.20 -1.70 13.88
C GLU A 298 6.08 -2.09 12.39
N GLU A 299 7.06 -2.82 11.84
CA GLU A 299 6.98 -3.32 10.49
C GLU A 299 5.98 -4.48 10.39
N LEU A 300 4.97 -4.29 9.54
CA LEU A 300 3.97 -5.30 9.19
C LEU A 300 4.70 -6.53 8.62
N HIS A 301 4.60 -7.67 9.30
CA HIS A 301 5.27 -8.87 8.82
C HIS A 301 4.57 -9.39 7.56
N PHE A 302 5.35 -9.96 6.64
CA PHE A 302 4.81 -10.59 5.43
C PHE A 302 3.78 -11.69 5.74
N ALA A 303 3.89 -12.32 6.91
CA ALA A 303 2.93 -13.30 7.42
C ALA A 303 1.51 -12.73 7.57
N ASP A 304 1.37 -11.46 7.95
CA ASP A 304 0.06 -10.80 8.14
C ASP A 304 -0.64 -10.54 6.81
N LEU A 305 0.13 -10.45 5.72
CA LEU A 305 -0.37 -10.29 4.34
C LEU A 305 -0.67 -11.63 3.64
N THR A 306 -0.53 -12.75 4.32
CA THR A 306 -0.72 -14.09 3.73
C THR A 306 -2.10 -14.25 3.11
N LEU A 307 -3.17 -13.81 3.77
CA LEU A 307 -4.53 -13.94 3.26
C LEU A 307 -4.75 -13.17 1.94
N PRO A 308 -4.36 -11.87 1.82
CA PRO A 308 -4.34 -11.17 0.55
C PRO A 308 -3.56 -11.89 -0.56
N TRP A 309 -2.38 -12.42 -0.25
CA TRP A 309 -1.57 -13.16 -1.21
C TRP A 309 -2.25 -14.44 -1.67
N MET A 310 -2.88 -15.19 -0.77
CA MET A 310 -3.64 -16.39 -1.11
C MET A 310 -4.84 -16.07 -2.01
N ALA A 311 -5.55 -14.97 -1.74
CA ALA A 311 -6.64 -14.51 -2.59
C ALA A 311 -6.15 -14.14 -4.00
N LEU A 312 -5.03 -13.41 -4.10
CA LEU A 312 -4.42 -13.02 -5.37
C LEU A 312 -3.95 -14.25 -6.16
N LEU A 313 -3.27 -15.20 -5.50
CA LEU A 313 -2.82 -16.44 -6.12
C LEU A 313 -4.00 -17.28 -6.61
N CYS A 314 -5.06 -17.42 -5.80
CA CYS A 314 -6.26 -18.13 -6.21
C CYS A 314 -6.94 -17.48 -7.43
N GLY A 315 -7.02 -16.14 -7.44
CA GLY A 315 -7.58 -15.38 -8.57
C GLY A 315 -6.77 -15.53 -9.85
N LEU A 316 -5.44 -15.41 -9.77
CA LEU A 316 -4.55 -15.62 -10.92
C LEU A 316 -4.60 -17.05 -11.43
N SER A 317 -4.66 -18.03 -10.52
CA SER A 317 -4.77 -19.45 -10.88
C SER A 317 -6.07 -19.72 -11.63
N GLY A 318 -7.20 -19.17 -11.16
CA GLY A 318 -8.49 -19.28 -11.83
C GLY A 318 -8.50 -18.63 -13.22
N ALA A 319 -7.95 -17.41 -13.33
CA ALA A 319 -7.83 -16.70 -14.60
C ALA A 319 -6.95 -17.46 -15.60
N GLY A 320 -5.83 -18.03 -15.14
CA GLY A 320 -4.94 -18.86 -15.94
C GLY A 320 -5.65 -20.13 -16.46
N ALA A 321 -6.41 -20.82 -15.60
CA ALA A 321 -7.18 -21.99 -16.00
C ALA A 321 -8.24 -21.65 -17.05
N ALA A 322 -8.96 -20.53 -16.88
CA ALA A 322 -9.94 -20.06 -17.85
C ALA A 322 -9.29 -19.77 -19.22
N LEU A 323 -8.13 -19.09 -19.22
CA LEU A 323 -7.37 -18.80 -20.44
C LEU A 323 -6.93 -20.09 -21.16
N VAL A 324 -6.44 -21.08 -20.42
CA VAL A 324 -6.06 -22.38 -21.01
C VAL A 324 -7.27 -23.06 -21.66
N VAL A 325 -8.43 -23.05 -20.99
CA VAL A 325 -9.67 -23.61 -21.56
C VAL A 325 -10.06 -22.88 -22.85
N GLU A 326 -10.00 -21.55 -22.86
CA GLU A 326 -10.30 -20.75 -24.06
C GLU A 326 -9.32 -21.03 -25.20
N LEU A 327 -8.02 -21.19 -24.91
CA LEU A 327 -7.01 -21.55 -25.90
C LEU A 327 -7.26 -22.94 -26.49
N VAL A 328 -7.57 -23.93 -25.64
CA VAL A 328 -7.86 -25.30 -26.09
C VAL A 328 -9.12 -25.33 -26.95
N LEU A 329 -10.19 -24.64 -26.52
CA LEU A 329 -11.42 -24.52 -27.30
C LEU A 329 -11.18 -23.81 -28.63
N SER A 330 -10.43 -22.70 -28.61
CA SER A 330 -10.09 -21.95 -29.82
C SER A 330 -9.26 -22.79 -30.78
N TRP A 331 -8.29 -23.55 -30.27
CA TRP A 331 -7.46 -24.45 -31.05
C TRP A 331 -8.28 -25.61 -31.64
N ALA A 332 -9.14 -26.25 -30.85
CA ALA A 332 -10.03 -27.33 -31.30
C ALA A 332 -11.00 -26.83 -32.39
N LEU A 333 -11.60 -25.66 -32.20
CA LEU A 333 -12.46 -25.02 -33.19
C LEU A 333 -11.71 -24.67 -34.47
N ALA A 334 -10.48 -24.15 -34.36
CA ALA A 334 -9.63 -23.85 -35.51
C ALA A 334 -9.28 -25.11 -36.31
N HIS A 335 -8.99 -26.22 -35.62
CA HIS A 335 -8.68 -27.51 -36.26
C HIS A 335 -9.92 -28.19 -36.87
N TRP A 336 -11.10 -28.03 -36.28
CA TRP A 336 -12.35 -28.63 -36.76
C TRP A 336 -12.94 -27.92 -37.99
N ARG A 337 -12.76 -26.59 -38.10
CA ARG A 337 -13.24 -25.76 -39.23
C ARG A 337 -12.88 -26.33 -40.62
N PRO A 338 -11.64 -26.73 -40.93
CA PRO A 338 -11.30 -27.29 -42.25
C PRO A 338 -11.94 -28.67 -42.51
N ILE A 339 -12.10 -29.50 -41.48
CA ILE A 339 -12.75 -30.82 -41.59
C ILE A 339 -14.22 -30.65 -41.95
N VAL A 340 -14.93 -29.73 -41.27
CA VAL A 340 -16.33 -29.41 -41.58
C VAL A 340 -16.48 -28.83 -42.99
N LYS A 341 -15.55 -27.99 -43.43
CA LYS A 341 -15.54 -27.49 -44.82
C LYS A 341 -15.40 -28.64 -45.84
N ARG A 342 -14.56 -29.64 -45.59
CA ARG A 342 -14.41 -30.82 -46.46
C ARG A 342 -15.66 -31.71 -46.45
N LEU A 343 -16.27 -31.94 -45.29
CA LEU A 343 -17.52 -32.71 -45.18
C LEU A 343 -18.69 -32.03 -45.90
N LYS A 344 -18.83 -30.70 -45.77
CA LYS A 344 -19.83 -29.92 -46.54
C LYS A 344 -19.59 -30.01 -48.05
N PHE A 345 -18.33 -30.04 -48.51
CA PHE A 345 -18.01 -30.21 -49.92
C PHE A 345 -18.41 -31.61 -50.43
N CYS A 346 -18.14 -32.66 -49.65
CA CYS A 346 -18.56 -34.03 -50.01
C CYS A 346 -20.08 -34.20 -50.03
N LEU A 347 -20.81 -33.60 -49.08
CA LEU A 347 -22.28 -33.65 -49.05
C LEU A 347 -22.95 -32.81 -50.16
N ARG A 348 -22.22 -31.88 -50.79
CA ARG A 348 -22.71 -31.08 -51.92
C ARG A 348 -22.29 -31.63 -53.29
N SER A 349 -21.68 -32.82 -53.32
CA SER A 349 -21.51 -33.59 -54.55
C SER A 349 -22.91 -33.92 -55.10
N PRO A 350 -23.31 -33.34 -56.25
CA PRO A 350 -24.62 -33.58 -56.81
C PRO A 350 -24.71 -35.03 -57.24
N GLN A 351 -25.86 -35.66 -57.01
CA GLN A 351 -26.25 -36.87 -57.71
C GLN A 351 -26.07 -36.65 -59.21
N ALA A 352 -24.98 -37.21 -59.75
CA ALA A 352 -24.76 -37.27 -61.16
C ALA A 352 -25.54 -38.47 -61.71
N LYS A 353 -26.53 -38.13 -62.55
CA LYS A 353 -27.06 -38.91 -63.67
C LYS A 353 -27.95 -40.11 -63.33
N THR A 354 -29.25 -39.87 -63.44
CA THR A 354 -30.06 -40.65 -64.38
C THR A 354 -30.15 -39.88 -65.70
N ALA A 355 -29.82 -40.58 -66.78
CA ALA A 355 -29.75 -40.11 -68.15
C ALA A 355 -31.13 -39.73 -68.72
N GLY A 356 -31.16 -38.76 -69.64
CA GLY A 356 -32.39 -38.39 -70.33
C GLY A 356 -32.24 -37.25 -71.35
N VAL A 357 -31.60 -37.56 -72.48
CA VAL A 357 -31.97 -37.18 -73.86
C VAL A 357 -32.19 -35.68 -74.20
N ASN A 358 -31.25 -35.17 -75.00
CA ASN A 358 -31.40 -34.28 -76.17
C ASN A 358 -32.58 -33.32 -76.24
N HIS A 359 -32.31 -32.01 -76.28
CA HIS A 359 -32.80 -31.17 -77.38
C HIS A 359 -31.95 -29.90 -77.57
N LEU A 360 -31.58 -29.65 -78.82
CA LEU A 360 -30.95 -28.44 -79.33
C LEU A 360 -31.86 -27.22 -79.16
N GLN A 361 -31.30 -26.07 -78.78
CA GLN A 361 -31.61 -24.80 -79.44
C GLN A 361 -30.54 -23.72 -79.17
N PRO A 362 -30.16 -22.90 -80.17
CA PRO A 362 -29.25 -21.77 -80.03
C PRO A 362 -30.01 -20.43 -79.94
N GLY A 363 -29.47 -19.49 -79.16
CA GLY A 363 -29.80 -18.06 -79.15
C GLY A 363 -28.79 -17.37 -78.23
N CYS A 364 -27.72 -16.76 -78.73
CA CYS A 364 -27.66 -15.47 -79.42
C CYS A 364 -28.29 -14.35 -78.57
N GLY A 365 -27.46 -13.49 -77.99
CA GLY A 365 -27.92 -12.19 -77.48
C GLY A 365 -27.19 -11.65 -76.26
N GLN A 366 -26.22 -10.78 -76.54
CA GLN A 366 -25.91 -9.55 -75.79
C GLN A 366 -25.05 -9.63 -74.51
N SER A 367 -23.77 -9.41 -74.78
CA SER A 367 -22.85 -8.50 -74.09
C SER A 367 -23.51 -7.26 -73.48
N THR A 368 -23.22 -7.02 -72.20
CA THR A 368 -23.01 -5.68 -71.64
C THR A 368 -21.77 -5.72 -70.75
N GLU A 369 -20.72 -5.08 -71.27
CA GLU A 369 -19.63 -4.52 -70.48
C GLU A 369 -20.22 -3.58 -69.44
N GLU A 370 -19.82 -3.71 -68.17
CA GLU A 370 -19.75 -2.55 -67.29
C GLU A 370 -18.32 -2.37 -66.81
N VAL A 371 -17.81 -1.22 -67.23
CA VAL A 371 -16.52 -0.61 -67.04
C VAL A 371 -16.28 -0.30 -65.57
N GLY A 372 -15.04 -0.52 -65.13
CA GLY A 372 -14.58 -0.18 -63.79
C GLY A 372 -14.61 1.32 -63.49
N SER A 373 -14.58 1.63 -62.21
CA SER A 373 -14.17 2.95 -61.72
C SER A 373 -13.19 2.75 -60.58
N ASP A 374 -11.92 2.90 -60.93
CA ASP A 374 -10.86 3.39 -60.04
C ASP A 374 -11.13 4.86 -59.67
N LEU A 375 -10.37 5.34 -58.66
CA LEU A 375 -10.18 6.72 -58.17
C LEU A 375 -11.19 7.19 -57.10
N SER A 376 -10.78 7.81 -56.00
CA SER A 376 -9.59 8.64 -55.76
C SER A 376 -9.31 8.87 -54.27
N PHE A 377 -8.01 8.96 -53.97
CA PHE A 377 -7.29 9.84 -53.02
C PHE A 377 -7.82 10.08 -51.60
#